data_AF-A0A9X7Y6P3-F1
#
_entry.id   AF-A0A9X7Y6P3-F1
#
_cell.length_a   1.000
_cell.length_b   1.000
_cell.length_c   1.000
_cell.angle_alpha   90.00
_cell.angle_beta   90.00
_cell.angle_gamma   90.00
#
_symmetry.space_group_name_H-M   'P 1'
#
loop_
_entity.id
_entity.type
_entity.pdbx_description
1 polymer ?
#
loop_
_entity_poly.entity_id
_entity_poly.type
_entity_poly.pdbx_seq_one_letter_code
_entity_poly.pdbx_strand_id
1 'polypeptide(L)' 'MDIKDVVDQVKEIKEEQSDPEVAHLLEDNLYEQVLNMIASSKCSDPKSFAKEALKTKDILFRRWYA' A
#
# COMPACT_ATOMS: atom_id res chain seq x y z
N MET A 1 -2.72 11.76 5.85
CA MET A 1 -2.23 10.88 4.78
C MET A 1 -2.62 11.51 3.47
N ASP A 2 -1.62 12.02 2.77
CA ASP A 2 -1.68 12.56 1.44
C ASP A 2 -1.25 11.49 0.43
N ILE A 3 -1.43 11.78 -0.87
CA ILE A 3 -1.00 10.85 -1.92
C ILE A 3 0.52 10.60 -1.89
N LYS A 4 1.29 11.57 -1.37
CA LYS A 4 2.74 11.42 -1.18
C LYS A 4 3.06 10.32 -0.16
N ASP A 5 2.31 10.26 0.94
CA ASP A 5 2.50 9.21 1.95
C ASP A 5 2.26 7.82 1.35
N VAL A 6 1.24 7.67 0.49
CA VAL A 6 0.99 6.41 -0.24
C VAL A 6 2.17 6.08 -1.16
N VAL A 7 2.69 7.06 -1.90
CA VAL A 7 3.85 6.85 -2.79
C VAL A 7 5.08 6.41 -2.00
N ASP A 8 5.35 7.03 -0.85
CA ASP A 8 6.49 6.68 0.00
C ASP A 8 6.32 5.30 0.63
N GLN A 9 5.12 4.93 1.10
CA GLN A 9 4.85 3.57 1.58
C GLN A 9 5.00 2.50 0.48
N VAL A 10 4.58 2.78 -0.75
CA VAL A 10 4.79 1.85 -1.88
C VAL A 10 6.29 1.66 -2.16
N LYS A 11 7.11 2.70 -1.99
CA LYS A 11 8.57 2.57 -2.11
C LYS A 11 9.14 1.75 -0.95
N GLU A 12 8.69 1.99 0.27
CA GLU A 12 9.12 1.24 1.46
C GLU A 12 8.86 -0.26 1.28
N ILE A 13 7.66 -0.65 0.83
CA ILE A 13 7.31 -2.05 0.50
C ILE A 13 8.28 -2.62 -0.55
N LYS A 14 8.70 -1.80 -1.52
CA LYS A 14 9.64 -2.22 -2.55
C LYS A 14 11.06 -2.39 -2.02
N GLU A 15 11.49 -1.57 -1.07
CA GLU A 15 12.80 -1.70 -0.41
C GLU A 15 12.83 -2.96 0.46
N GLU A 16 11.74 -3.24 1.16
CA GLU A 16 11.56 -4.43 2.00
C GLU A 16 11.18 -5.70 1.21
N GLN A 17 11.19 -5.68 -0.13
CA GLN A 17 10.82 -6.85 -0.96
C GLN A 17 11.63 -8.13 -0.66
N SER A 18 12.80 -7.98 -0.04
CA SER A 18 13.69 -9.08 0.33
C SER A 18 13.20 -9.84 1.58
N ASP A 19 12.41 -9.19 2.43
CA ASP A 19 11.71 -9.79 3.57
C ASP A 19 10.21 -9.88 3.24
N PRO A 20 9.74 -11.05 2.76
CA PRO A 20 8.35 -11.17 2.33
C PRO A 20 7.37 -10.95 3.48
N GLU A 21 7.68 -11.33 4.72
CA GLU A 21 6.76 -11.13 5.85
C GLU A 21 6.53 -9.65 6.13
N VAL A 22 7.62 -8.86 6.11
CA VAL A 22 7.55 -7.40 6.28
C VAL A 22 6.84 -6.76 5.09
N ALA A 23 7.17 -7.16 3.85
CA ALA A 23 6.52 -6.62 2.66
C ALA A 23 4.99 -6.89 2.65
N HIS A 24 4.56 -8.08 3.08
CA HIS A 24 3.13 -8.40 3.27
C HIS A 24 2.48 -7.52 4.32
N LEU A 25 3.09 -7.40 5.50
CA LEU A 25 2.56 -6.58 6.59
C LEU A 25 2.41 -5.11 6.18
N LEU A 26 3.39 -4.56 5.47
CA LEU A 26 3.35 -3.18 4.98
C LEU A 26 2.29 -3.00 3.87
N GLU A 27 2.14 -3.97 2.96
CA GLU A 27 1.08 -3.96 1.94
C GLU A 27 -0.32 -3.97 2.58
N ASP A 28 -0.57 -4.85 3.55
CA ASP A 28 -1.85 -4.93 4.27
C ASP A 28 -2.14 -3.64 5.05
N ASN A 29 -1.15 -3.10 5.76
CA ASN A 29 -1.29 -1.82 6.47
C ASN A 29 -1.63 -0.68 5.50
N LEU A 30 -0.96 -0.60 4.35
CA LEU A 30 -1.24 0.41 3.34
C LEU A 30 -2.68 0.31 2.84
N TYR A 31 -3.17 -0.90 2.55
CA TYR A 31 -4.54 -1.10 2.10
C TYR A 31 -5.56 -0.73 3.18
N GLU A 32 -5.34 -1.14 4.43
CA GLU A 32 -6.23 -0.78 5.54
C GLU A 32 -6.29 0.74 5.74
N GLN A 33 -5.14 1.42 5.69
CA GLN A 33 -5.07 2.89 5.81
C GLN A 33 -5.82 3.59 4.68
N VAL A 34 -5.62 3.16 3.43
CA VAL A 34 -6.31 3.73 2.27
C VAL A 34 -7.82 3.49 2.39
N LEU A 35 -8.26 2.29 2.75
CA LEU A 35 -9.68 1.99 2.94
C LEU A 35 -10.30 2.81 4.08
N ASN A 36 -9.61 2.98 5.20
CA ASN A 36 -10.07 3.79 6.32
C ASN A 36 -10.20 5.27 5.94
N MET A 37 -9.24 5.81 5.19
CA MET A 37 -9.29 7.17 4.65
C MET A 37 -10.47 7.39 3.70
N ILE A 38 -10.75 6.40 2.84
CA ILE A 38 -11.91 6.42 1.94
C ILE A 38 -13.21 6.36 2.76
N ALA A 39 -13.33 5.43 3.70
CA ALA A 39 -14.51 5.26 4.55
C ALA A 39 -14.79 6.50 5.41
N SER A 40 -13.74 7.14 5.92
CA SER A 40 -13.83 8.36 6.72
C SER A 40 -14.06 9.64 5.88
N SER A 41 -14.15 9.54 4.55
CA SER A 41 -14.21 10.69 3.62
C SER A 41 -13.08 11.72 3.83
N LYS A 42 -11.93 11.28 4.36
CA LYS A 42 -10.73 12.11 4.59
C LYS A 42 -9.82 12.16 3.36
N CYS A 43 -10.19 11.44 2.31
CA CYS A 43 -9.44 11.36 1.06
C CYS A 43 -10.06 12.29 0.02
N SER A 44 -9.30 13.30 -0.44
CA SER A 44 -9.76 14.22 -1.48
C SER A 44 -9.88 13.55 -2.86
N ASP A 45 -9.07 12.52 -3.13
CA ASP A 45 -9.11 11.75 -4.36
C ASP A 45 -8.95 10.24 -4.09
N PRO A 46 -10.02 9.55 -3.68
CA PRO A 46 -9.96 8.14 -3.28
C PRO A 46 -9.50 7.22 -4.42
N LYS A 47 -9.75 7.62 -5.68
CA LYS A 47 -9.38 6.86 -6.87
C LYS A 47 -7.86 6.86 -7.10
N SER A 48 -7.20 8.00 -6.90
CA SER A 48 -5.75 8.10 -7.06
C SER A 48 -5.01 7.38 -5.94
N PHE A 49 -5.51 7.43 -4.71
CA PHE A 49 -4.95 6.65 -3.59
C PHE A 49 -5.05 5.14 -3.84
N ALA A 50 -6.22 4.66 -4.25
CA ALA A 50 -6.40 3.25 -4.58
C ALA A 50 -5.51 2.80 -5.75
N LYS A 51 -5.38 3.64 -6.79
CA LYS A 51 -4.52 3.34 -7.94
C LYS A 51 -3.05 3.23 -7.53
N GLU A 52 -2.59 4.11 -6.64
CA GLU A 52 -1.20 4.10 -6.20
C GLU A 52 -0.91 2.91 -5.29
N ALA A 53 -1.81 2.60 -4.35
CA ALA A 53 -1.68 1.43 -3.49
C ALA A 53 -1.68 0.12 -4.30
N LEU A 54 -2.48 0.02 -5.37
CA LEU A 54 -2.49 -1.18 -6.22
C LEU A 54 -1.16 -1.45 -6.94
N LYS A 55 -0.24 -0.47 -7.04
CA LYS A 55 1.11 -0.70 -7.59
C LYS A 55 1.94 -1.66 -6.75
N THR A 56 1.59 -1.89 -5.48
CA THR A 56 2.28 -2.90 -4.68
C THR A 56 2.12 -4.30 -5.26
N LYS A 57 1.06 -4.55 -6.06
CA LYS A 57 0.88 -5.81 -6.81
C LYS A 57 1.97 -6.09 -7.83
N ASP A 58 2.60 -5.05 -8.36
CA ASP A 58 3.73 -5.17 -9.28
C ASP A 58 5.07 -5.42 -8.55
N ILE A 59 5.11 -5.33 -7.21
CA ILE A 59 6.32 -5.62 -6.43
C ILE A 59 6.49 -7.15 -6.33
N LEU A 60 7.65 -7.62 -6.77
CA LEU A 60 8.02 -9.04 -6.82
C LEU A 60 8.58 -9.49 -5.46
N PHE A 61 7.69 -9.74 -4.50
CA PHE A 61 8.02 -10.45 -3.26
C PHE A 61 7.25 -11.77 -3.17
N ARG A 62 7.72 -12.69 -2.31
CA ARG A 62 7.17 -14.05 -2.22
C ARG A 62 5.77 -14.01 -1.61
N ARG A 63 4.74 -14.06 -2.45
CA ARG A 63 3.34 -14.19 -2.03
C ARG A 63 3.05 -15.65 -1.71
N TRP A 64 3.13 -16.03 -0.44
CA TRP A 64 2.54 -17.30 0.01
C TRP A 64 1.04 -17.10 -0.09
N TYR A 65 0.46 -17.56 -1.20
CA TYR A 65 -0.99 -17.70 -1.30
C TYR A 65 -1.42 -18.64 -0.17
N ALA A 66 -2.05 -18.07 0.87
CA ALA A 66 -2.83 -18.83 1.83
C ALA A 66 -4.14 -19.30 1.18
#